data_AF-A0A8S3A6V9-F1
#
_entry.id   AF-A0A8S3A6V9-F1
#
_cell.length_a   1.000
_cell.length_b   1.000
_cell.length_c   1.000
_cell.angle_alpha   90.00
_cell.angle_beta   90.00
_cell.angle_gamma   90.00
#
_symmetry.space_group_name_H-M   'P 1'
#
loop_
_entity.id
_entity.type
_entity.pdbx_description
1 polymer ?
#
loop_
_entity_poly.entity_id
_entity_poly.type
_entity_poly.pdbx_seq_one_letter_code
_entity_poly.pdbx_strand_id
1 'polypeptide(L)'
;MTDTLSKSLKSTEHELSWASRGLKGNSAEDVKELCDDIEQFNQLIALRLEGNTINEAAATAIGIALEKHSEIQRLIWNDLFTTRLKTEVPQSLIKLTQGLMTNGAHIVEINLSDNAFGPIGVKGLESFLCSSACFTLEELRLNNCGMGIDGGKLLAEALITCHKNSQGKFALKQFVAGRNRLENEGAQALSKAFE
;
A
#
# COMPACT_ATOMS: atom_id res chain seq x y z
N MET A 1 -15.24 33.10 -21.93
CA MET A 1 -15.21 31.71 -22.40
C MET A 1 -13.74 31.40 -22.64
N THR A 2 -12.99 30.85 -21.70
CA THR A 2 -13.16 29.53 -21.08
C THR A 2 -12.69 29.57 -19.64
N ASP A 3 -13.65 29.51 -18.73
CA ASP A 3 -13.42 29.14 -17.34
C ASP A 3 -14.15 27.80 -17.15
N THR A 4 -13.71 26.98 -16.19
CA THR A 4 -14.22 25.64 -15.85
C THR A 4 -13.56 24.45 -16.57
N LEU A 5 -12.33 24.08 -16.15
CA LEU A 5 -11.80 22.70 -16.28
C LEU A 5 -10.66 22.46 -15.26
N SER A 6 -10.96 22.56 -13.96
CA SER A 6 -10.09 21.99 -12.91
C SER A 6 -10.85 21.62 -11.64
N LYS A 7 -11.98 20.90 -11.78
CA LYS A 7 -12.63 20.21 -10.66
C LYS A 7 -12.77 18.72 -10.97
N SER A 8 -11.80 17.94 -10.50
CA SER A 8 -11.89 16.51 -10.24
C SER A 8 -10.70 16.21 -9.32
N LEU A 9 -10.87 15.80 -8.07
CA LEU A 9 -11.48 14.53 -7.67
C LEU A 9 -12.25 14.68 -6.35
N LYS A 10 -13.40 14.00 -6.28
CA LYS A 10 -14.29 13.98 -5.12
C LYS A 10 -13.65 13.16 -3.99
N SER A 11 -13.23 13.81 -2.92
CA SER A 11 -13.27 13.16 -1.61
C SER A 11 -14.73 12.83 -1.30
N THR A 12 -15.00 11.61 -0.87
CA THR A 12 -16.26 11.33 -0.16
C THR A 12 -16.07 11.72 1.31
N GLU A 13 -17.13 11.69 2.11
CA GLU A 13 -17.09 12.10 3.53
C GLU A 13 -15.92 11.46 4.32
N HIS A 14 -15.49 10.25 3.94
CA HIS A 14 -14.47 9.49 4.64
C HIS A 14 -13.29 9.05 3.75
N GLU A 15 -13.14 9.63 2.55
CA GLU A 15 -12.08 9.27 1.61
C GLU A 15 -11.29 10.49 1.19
N LEU A 16 -10.01 10.56 1.60
CA LEU A 16 -9.08 11.58 1.13
C LEU A 16 -8.42 11.12 -0.17
N SER A 17 -8.53 11.94 -1.21
CA SER A 17 -7.96 11.64 -2.52
C SER A 17 -6.93 12.68 -2.97
N TRP A 18 -5.70 12.20 -3.12
CA TRP A 18 -4.57 12.87 -3.77
C TRP A 18 -4.21 12.19 -5.10
N ALA A 19 -5.17 11.45 -5.68
CA ALA A 19 -4.97 10.69 -6.90
C ALA A 19 -4.58 11.56 -8.10
N SER A 20 -3.65 11.05 -8.91
CA SER A 20 -3.24 11.57 -10.22
C SER A 20 -2.83 13.04 -10.23
N ARG A 21 -2.29 13.54 -9.11
CA ARG A 21 -1.80 14.93 -8.99
C ARG A 21 -0.39 15.11 -9.55
N GLY A 22 0.32 14.02 -9.87
CA GLY A 22 1.71 14.07 -10.32
C GLY A 22 2.66 14.59 -9.24
N LEU A 23 2.29 14.40 -7.96
CA LEU A 23 3.09 14.82 -6.81
C LEU A 23 4.45 14.12 -6.84
N LYS A 24 5.52 14.92 -6.75
CA LYS A 24 6.90 14.42 -6.65
C LYS A 24 7.38 14.52 -5.20
N GLY A 25 6.99 13.58 -4.36
CA GLY A 25 7.41 13.51 -2.96
C GLY A 25 8.85 13.02 -2.83
N ASN A 26 9.83 13.93 -2.85
CA ASN A 26 11.25 13.63 -2.59
C ASN A 26 11.72 14.03 -1.19
N SER A 27 10.93 14.83 -0.48
CA SER A 27 11.20 15.23 0.91
C SER A 27 9.91 15.38 1.70
N ALA A 28 10.04 15.69 2.99
CA ALA A 28 8.90 16.01 3.85
C ALA A 28 8.19 17.30 3.38
N GLU A 29 8.95 18.28 2.87
CA GLU A 29 8.40 19.55 2.37
C GLU A 29 7.53 19.35 1.13
N ASP A 30 7.95 18.47 0.21
CA ASP A 30 7.19 18.16 -1.00
C ASP A 30 5.79 17.61 -0.67
N VAL A 31 5.66 16.86 0.43
CA VAL A 31 4.40 16.23 0.85
C VAL A 31 3.72 16.94 2.01
N LYS A 32 4.17 18.15 2.36
CA LYS A 32 3.65 18.86 3.54
C LYS A 32 2.13 19.06 3.47
N GLU A 33 1.63 19.52 2.32
CA GLU A 33 0.18 19.74 2.13
C GLU A 33 -0.61 18.43 2.22
N LEU A 34 -0.07 17.32 1.69
CA LEU A 34 -0.67 16.00 1.84
C LEU A 34 -0.69 15.55 3.32
N CYS A 35 0.40 15.75 4.06
CA CYS A 35 0.45 15.43 5.48
C CYS A 35 -0.54 16.29 6.30
N ASP A 36 -0.60 17.60 6.03
CA ASP A 36 -1.55 18.51 6.67
C ASP A 36 -3.00 18.07 6.39
N ASP A 37 -3.31 17.69 5.14
CA ASP A 37 -4.61 17.17 4.74
C ASP A 37 -4.95 15.86 5.46
N ILE A 38 -4.00 14.92 5.56
CA ILE A 38 -4.18 13.67 6.29
C ILE A 38 -4.52 14.00 7.75
N GLU A 39 -3.66 14.74 8.46
CA GLU A 39 -3.81 15.00 9.90
C GLU A 39 -5.11 15.75 10.26
N GLN A 40 -5.62 16.58 9.37
CA GLN A 40 -6.85 17.36 9.58
C GLN A 40 -8.11 16.62 9.09
N PHE A 41 -7.96 15.48 8.40
CA PHE A 41 -9.09 14.78 7.83
C PHE A 41 -9.95 14.14 8.92
N ASN A 42 -11.22 14.52 9.01
CA ASN A 42 -12.11 13.90 9.98
C ASN A 42 -12.52 12.50 9.50
N GLN A 43 -12.17 11.47 10.28
CA GLN A 43 -12.52 10.06 10.01
C GLN A 43 -12.02 9.57 8.64
N LEU A 44 -10.70 9.39 8.52
CA LEU A 44 -10.05 8.94 7.30
C LEU A 44 -10.19 7.43 7.15
N ILE A 45 -11.26 6.97 6.50
CA ILE A 45 -11.48 5.54 6.23
C ILE A 45 -10.67 5.06 5.02
N ALA A 46 -10.44 5.92 4.03
CA ALA A 46 -9.74 5.57 2.80
C ALA A 46 -8.77 6.66 2.32
N LEU A 47 -7.56 6.24 1.92
CA LEU A 47 -6.54 7.14 1.37
C LEU A 47 -6.12 6.70 -0.03
N ARG A 48 -6.25 7.64 -0.98
CA ARG A 48 -5.89 7.44 -2.40
C ARG A 48 -4.69 8.28 -2.78
N LEU A 49 -3.60 7.62 -3.17
CA LEU A 49 -2.34 8.27 -3.55
C LEU A 49 -1.87 7.87 -4.96
N GLU A 50 -2.69 7.18 -5.75
CA GLU A 50 -2.28 6.68 -7.05
C GLU A 50 -1.82 7.77 -8.02
N GLY A 51 -0.87 7.48 -8.91
CA GLY A 51 -0.39 8.44 -9.90
C GLY A 51 0.51 9.55 -9.33
N ASN A 52 1.18 9.26 -8.21
CA ASN A 52 2.19 10.11 -7.59
C ASN A 52 3.52 9.34 -7.46
N THR A 53 4.59 10.02 -7.03
CA THR A 53 5.87 9.37 -6.79
C THR A 53 6.47 9.75 -5.45
N ILE A 54 6.60 8.76 -4.55
CA ILE A 54 7.02 8.96 -3.17
C ILE A 54 8.35 8.23 -2.91
N ASN A 55 9.33 8.92 -2.33
CA ASN A 55 10.57 8.30 -1.83
C ASN A 55 10.51 8.01 -0.34
N GLU A 56 11.62 7.53 0.23
CA GLU A 56 11.72 7.21 1.66
C GLU A 56 11.43 8.40 2.58
N ALA A 57 11.95 9.59 2.26
CA ALA A 57 11.79 10.79 3.09
C ALA A 57 10.32 11.25 3.12
N ALA A 58 9.69 11.33 1.95
CA ALA A 58 8.27 11.65 1.82
C ALA A 58 7.39 10.56 2.46
N ALA A 59 7.72 9.28 2.24
CA ALA A 59 7.00 8.16 2.86
C ALA A 59 7.08 8.19 4.40
N THR A 60 8.21 8.63 4.96
CA THR A 60 8.36 8.81 6.40
C THR A 60 7.40 9.88 6.93
N ALA A 61 7.33 11.03 6.26
CA ALA A 61 6.42 12.11 6.65
C ALA A 61 4.95 11.68 6.55
N ILE A 62 4.56 10.99 5.47
CA ILE A 62 3.20 10.47 5.30
C ILE A 62 2.88 9.39 6.35
N GLY A 63 3.84 8.48 6.61
CA GLY A 63 3.70 7.45 7.64
C GLY A 63 3.44 8.03 9.02
N ILE A 64 4.13 9.12 9.40
CA ILE A 64 3.90 9.83 10.66
C ILE A 64 2.49 10.45 10.70
N ALA A 65 2.06 11.11 9.62
CA ALA A 65 0.72 11.71 9.54
C ALA A 65 -0.38 10.65 9.71
N LEU A 66 -0.19 9.45 9.17
CA LEU A 66 -1.12 8.33 9.28
C LEU A 66 -1.32 7.82 10.72
N GLU A 67 -0.40 8.10 11.65
CA GLU A 67 -0.57 7.70 13.06
C GLU A 67 -1.83 8.28 13.71
N LYS A 68 -2.36 9.40 13.17
CA LYS A 68 -3.61 10.03 13.61
C LYS A 68 -4.88 9.24 13.28
N HIS A 69 -4.81 8.31 12.33
CA HIS A 69 -5.99 7.64 11.77
C HIS A 69 -5.92 6.12 11.97
N SER A 70 -6.25 5.64 13.18
CA SER A 70 -6.38 4.21 13.43
C SER A 70 -7.66 3.62 12.81
N GLU A 71 -8.62 4.46 12.44
CA GLU A 71 -9.85 4.10 11.74
C GLU A 71 -9.65 3.79 10.25
N ILE A 72 -8.47 4.04 9.69
CA ILE A 72 -8.19 3.81 8.27
C ILE A 72 -8.28 2.32 7.92
N GLN A 73 -8.95 2.03 6.80
CA GLN A 73 -9.23 0.66 6.36
C GLN A 73 -8.81 0.40 4.92
N ARG A 74 -8.79 1.42 4.06
CA ARG A 74 -8.58 1.24 2.62
C ARG A 74 -7.43 2.09 2.10
N LEU A 75 -6.46 1.45 1.45
CA LEU A 75 -5.25 2.07 0.93
C LEU A 75 -5.14 1.84 -0.57
N ILE A 76 -5.31 2.91 -1.35
CA ILE A 76 -5.28 2.86 -2.81
C ILE A 76 -3.98 3.51 -3.25
N TRP A 77 -2.93 2.69 -3.32
CA TRP A 77 -1.54 3.06 -3.53
C TRP A 77 -0.96 2.40 -4.79
N ASN A 78 -1.81 2.08 -5.77
CA ASN A 78 -1.34 1.65 -7.07
C ASN A 78 -0.58 2.80 -7.74
N ASP A 79 0.45 2.49 -8.54
CA ASP A 79 1.20 3.52 -9.28
C ASP A 79 1.80 4.65 -8.39
N LEU A 80 2.30 4.30 -7.19
CA LEU A 80 2.79 5.25 -6.17
C LEU A 80 4.32 5.43 -6.18
N PHE A 81 5.04 4.48 -6.77
CA PHE A 81 6.51 4.46 -6.82
C PHE A 81 7.04 4.60 -8.25
N THR A 82 6.28 5.23 -9.13
CA THR A 82 6.71 5.48 -10.51
C THR A 82 8.02 6.26 -10.53
N THR A 83 8.91 5.96 -11.47
CA THR A 83 10.24 6.59 -11.61
C THR A 83 11.23 6.34 -10.46
N ARG A 84 10.84 5.64 -9.39
CA ARG A 84 11.74 5.27 -8.28
C ARG A 84 12.56 4.04 -8.62
N LEU A 85 13.75 3.96 -8.00
CA LEU A 85 14.61 2.79 -8.12
C LEU A 85 13.98 1.61 -7.36
N LYS A 86 14.03 0.41 -7.95
CA LYS A 86 13.51 -0.82 -7.30
C LYS A 86 14.12 -1.06 -5.91
N THR A 87 15.33 -0.58 -5.67
CA THR A 87 16.04 -0.68 -4.38
C THR A 87 15.53 0.29 -3.32
N GLU A 88 14.85 1.37 -3.72
CA GLU A 88 14.31 2.41 -2.84
C GLU A 88 12.87 2.11 -2.39
N VAL A 89 12.10 1.42 -3.25
CA VAL A 89 10.70 1.07 -2.99
C VAL A 89 10.51 0.31 -1.67
N PRO A 90 11.31 -0.73 -1.32
CA PRO A 90 11.12 -1.45 -0.06
C PRO A 90 11.20 -0.54 1.17
N GLN A 91 12.19 0.37 1.23
CA GLN A 91 12.33 1.27 2.37
C GLN A 91 11.20 2.29 2.42
N SER A 92 10.81 2.85 1.28
CA SER A 92 9.68 3.77 1.20
C SER A 92 8.40 3.12 1.71
N LEU A 93 8.15 1.86 1.33
CA LEU A 93 6.96 1.12 1.75
C LEU A 93 6.97 0.77 3.25
N ILE A 94 8.13 0.39 3.79
CA ILE A 94 8.31 0.18 5.24
C ILE A 94 7.99 1.47 6.01
N LYS A 95 8.52 2.62 5.56
CA LYS A 95 8.27 3.91 6.22
C LYS A 95 6.81 4.34 6.13
N LEU A 96 6.20 4.15 4.96
CA LEU A 96 4.80 4.52 4.72
C LEU A 96 3.83 3.71 5.60
N THR A 97 4.12 2.41 5.79
CA THR A 97 3.28 1.50 6.57
C THR A 97 3.56 1.55 8.08
N GLN A 98 4.68 2.17 8.50
CA GLN A 98 5.09 2.20 9.90
C GLN A 98 4.02 2.82 10.83
N GLY A 99 3.43 3.95 10.45
CA GLY A 99 2.41 4.60 11.27
C GLY A 99 1.14 3.77 11.43
N LEU A 100 0.75 3.03 10.38
CA LEU A 100 -0.39 2.11 10.40
C LEU A 100 -0.18 0.93 11.37
N MET A 101 1.07 0.43 11.45
CA MET A 101 1.43 -0.60 12.41
C MET A 101 1.44 -0.07 13.83
N THR A 102 1.98 1.14 14.03
CA THR A 102 2.09 1.78 15.35
C THR A 102 0.72 2.13 15.94
N ASN A 103 -0.20 2.67 15.14
CA ASN A 103 -1.50 3.11 15.63
C ASN A 103 -2.55 1.98 15.73
N GLY A 104 -2.20 0.76 15.27
CA GLY A 104 -3.06 -0.41 15.34
C GLY A 104 -4.24 -0.37 14.37
N ALA A 105 -4.08 0.25 13.19
CA ALA A 105 -5.10 0.30 12.16
C ALA A 105 -5.64 -1.10 11.79
N HIS A 106 -6.84 -1.16 11.22
CA HIS A 106 -7.47 -2.42 10.79
C HIS A 106 -7.71 -2.40 9.29
N ILE A 107 -6.66 -2.69 8.54
CA ILE A 107 -6.70 -2.62 7.07
C ILE A 107 -7.57 -3.74 6.54
N VAL A 108 -8.47 -3.38 5.63
CA VAL A 108 -9.43 -4.25 4.96
C VAL A 108 -9.11 -4.35 3.46
N GLU A 109 -8.61 -3.27 2.87
CA GLU A 109 -8.26 -3.21 1.45
C GLU A 109 -6.89 -2.55 1.26
N ILE A 110 -6.02 -3.20 0.48
CA ILE A 110 -4.81 -2.58 -0.03
C ILE A 110 -4.62 -2.88 -1.52
N ASN A 111 -4.48 -1.81 -2.30
CA ASN A 111 -4.10 -1.87 -3.71
C ASN A 111 -2.71 -1.27 -3.91
N LEU A 112 -1.77 -2.11 -4.30
CA LEU A 112 -0.37 -1.78 -4.59
C LEU A 112 0.01 -2.12 -6.03
N SER A 113 -0.99 -2.31 -6.89
CA SER A 113 -0.78 -2.66 -8.30
C SER A 113 0.09 -1.63 -9.02
N ASP A 114 0.76 -2.04 -10.08
CA ASP A 114 1.58 -1.17 -10.93
C ASP A 114 2.78 -0.52 -10.23
N ASN A 115 3.20 -1.05 -9.07
CA ASN A 115 4.46 -0.70 -8.42
C ASN A 115 5.55 -1.72 -8.72
N ALA A 116 6.70 -1.26 -9.23
CA ALA A 116 7.80 -2.12 -9.66
C ALA A 116 8.61 -2.70 -8.48
N PHE A 117 8.00 -3.58 -7.70
CA PHE A 117 8.61 -4.22 -6.53
C PHE A 117 9.80 -5.12 -6.89
N GLY A 118 9.68 -5.91 -7.96
CA GLY A 118 10.61 -7.02 -8.15
C GLY A 118 10.57 -8.01 -6.96
N PRO A 119 11.51 -8.96 -6.89
CA PRO A 119 11.61 -9.87 -5.75
C PRO A 119 11.88 -9.16 -4.42
N ILE A 120 12.63 -8.04 -4.44
CA ILE A 120 13.06 -7.32 -3.24
C ILE A 120 11.98 -6.43 -2.63
N GLY A 121 11.06 -5.90 -3.44
CA GLY A 121 9.96 -5.06 -2.96
C GLY A 121 8.98 -5.80 -2.06
N VAL A 122 8.80 -7.11 -2.27
CA VAL A 122 7.95 -7.96 -1.42
C VAL A 122 8.47 -8.01 0.02
N LYS A 123 9.79 -7.92 0.24
CA LYS A 123 10.37 -7.84 1.59
C LYS A 123 9.93 -6.58 2.34
N GLY A 124 9.66 -5.48 1.62
CA GLY A 124 9.13 -4.26 2.21
C GLY A 124 7.67 -4.38 2.67
N LEU A 125 6.95 -5.41 2.22
CA LEU A 125 5.57 -5.71 2.62
C LEU A 125 5.48 -6.72 3.75
N GLU A 126 6.51 -7.56 3.94
CA GLU A 126 6.47 -8.67 4.88
C GLU A 126 6.14 -8.21 6.30
N SER A 127 6.83 -7.19 6.82
CA SER A 127 6.57 -6.67 8.17
C SER A 127 5.14 -6.16 8.33
N PHE A 128 4.63 -5.46 7.31
CA PHE A 128 3.28 -4.91 7.33
C PHE A 128 2.21 -5.99 7.24
N LEU A 129 2.33 -6.93 6.29
CA LEU A 129 1.40 -8.05 6.14
C LEU A 129 1.39 -8.95 7.37
N CYS A 130 2.54 -9.14 8.03
CA CYS A 130 2.64 -9.94 9.25
C CYS A 130 2.25 -9.19 10.53
N SER A 131 1.95 -7.89 10.45
CA SER A 131 1.54 -7.09 11.60
C SER A 131 0.05 -7.25 11.91
N SER A 132 -0.35 -6.89 13.13
CA SER A 132 -1.77 -6.87 13.52
C SER A 132 -2.61 -5.93 12.65
N ALA A 133 -1.98 -4.98 11.96
CA ALA A 133 -2.69 -4.03 11.10
C ALA A 133 -3.34 -4.69 9.89
N CYS A 134 -2.80 -5.83 9.43
CA CYS A 134 -3.31 -6.58 8.28
C CYS A 134 -4.15 -7.80 8.66
N PHE A 135 -4.39 -8.08 9.94
CA PHE A 135 -5.14 -9.28 10.35
C PHE A 135 -6.60 -9.27 9.90
N THR A 136 -7.15 -8.12 9.51
CA THR A 136 -8.50 -7.96 8.97
C THR A 136 -8.53 -7.81 7.45
N LEU A 137 -7.40 -8.01 6.77
CA LEU A 137 -7.28 -7.74 5.35
C LEU A 137 -8.16 -8.71 4.55
N GLU A 138 -9.07 -8.15 3.75
CA GLU A 138 -9.99 -8.88 2.88
C GLU A 138 -9.62 -8.77 1.41
N GLU A 139 -8.95 -7.68 1.01
CA GLU A 139 -8.59 -7.43 -0.39
C GLU A 139 -7.14 -6.99 -0.54
N LEU A 140 -6.36 -7.79 -1.28
CA LEU A 140 -4.97 -7.53 -1.60
C LEU A 140 -4.76 -7.54 -3.12
N ARG A 141 -4.41 -6.38 -3.69
CA ARG A 141 -4.08 -6.25 -5.12
C ARG A 141 -2.61 -5.89 -5.31
N LEU A 142 -1.90 -6.76 -6.02
CA LEU A 142 -0.49 -6.68 -6.38
C LEU A 142 -0.31 -6.95 -7.88
N ASN A 143 -1.23 -6.49 -8.72
CA ASN A 143 -1.15 -6.75 -10.15
C ASN A 143 0.02 -5.96 -10.77
N ASN A 144 0.76 -6.57 -11.70
CA ASN A 144 1.82 -5.90 -12.44
C ASN A 144 2.97 -5.34 -11.56
N CYS A 145 3.36 -6.07 -10.51
CA CYS A 145 4.46 -5.67 -9.61
C CYS A 145 5.83 -6.28 -9.96
N GLY A 146 5.87 -7.17 -10.97
CA GLY A 146 7.10 -7.80 -11.46
C GLY A 146 7.81 -8.68 -10.42
N MET A 147 7.08 -9.29 -9.50
CA MET A 147 7.63 -10.03 -8.35
C MET A 147 8.54 -11.21 -8.73
N GLY A 148 8.31 -11.87 -9.86
CA GLY A 148 9.02 -13.09 -10.24
C GLY A 148 8.67 -14.29 -9.35
N ILE A 149 9.39 -15.40 -9.53
CA ILE A 149 9.25 -16.62 -8.72
C ILE A 149 9.53 -16.34 -7.25
N ASP A 150 10.67 -15.70 -6.95
CA ASP A 150 11.13 -15.47 -5.58
C ASP A 150 10.22 -14.51 -4.82
N GLY A 151 9.75 -13.43 -5.46
CA GLY A 151 8.77 -12.55 -4.86
C GLY A 151 7.43 -13.26 -4.61
N GLY A 152 7.02 -14.18 -5.49
CA GLY A 152 5.86 -15.05 -5.25
C GLY A 152 6.00 -15.95 -4.04
N LYS A 153 7.18 -16.57 -3.86
CA LYS A 153 7.50 -17.42 -2.68
C LYS A 153 7.47 -16.60 -1.38
N LEU A 154 8.09 -15.42 -1.37
CA LEU A 154 8.10 -14.52 -0.22
C LEU A 154 6.70 -14.04 0.14
N LEU A 155 5.89 -13.68 -0.86
CA LEU A 155 4.50 -13.26 -0.62
C LEU A 155 3.68 -14.41 -0.02
N ALA A 156 3.86 -15.64 -0.52
CA ALA A 156 3.18 -16.80 0.04
C ALA A 156 3.54 -17.03 1.52
N GLU A 157 4.82 -16.94 1.87
CA GLU A 157 5.29 -17.07 3.25
C GLU A 157 4.71 -15.99 4.17
N ALA A 158 4.66 -14.74 3.70
CA ALA A 158 4.06 -13.64 4.44
C ALA A 158 2.55 -13.85 4.68
N LEU A 159 1.81 -14.32 3.67
CA LEU A 159 0.37 -14.60 3.79
C LEU A 159 0.09 -15.75 4.76
N ILE A 160 0.85 -16.85 4.68
CA ILE A 160 0.74 -17.99 5.61
C ILE A 160 1.04 -17.54 7.05
N THR A 161 2.08 -16.74 7.22
CA THR A 161 2.49 -16.22 8.54
C THR A 161 1.43 -15.28 9.10
N CYS A 162 0.90 -14.36 8.29
CA CYS A 162 -0.21 -13.50 8.67
C CYS A 162 -1.44 -14.32 9.11
N HIS A 163 -1.84 -15.31 8.31
CA HIS A 163 -2.97 -16.17 8.65
C HIS A 163 -2.79 -16.86 10.00
N LYS A 164 -1.63 -17.48 10.23
CA LYS A 164 -1.27 -18.14 11.50
C LYS A 164 -1.32 -17.16 12.68
N ASN A 165 -0.76 -15.96 12.53
CA ASN A 165 -0.67 -14.97 13.61
C ASN A 165 -2.01 -14.31 13.91
N SER A 166 -2.89 -14.21 12.90
CA SER A 166 -4.21 -13.58 13.02
C SER A 166 -5.21 -14.37 13.87
N GLN A 167 -4.89 -15.62 14.24
CA GLN A 167 -5.78 -16.54 14.95
C GLN A 167 -7.14 -16.72 14.25
N GLY A 168 -7.13 -16.76 12.92
CA GLY A 168 -8.33 -16.96 12.09
C GLY A 168 -9.07 -15.69 11.70
N LYS A 169 -8.56 -14.49 12.05
CA LYS A 169 -9.14 -13.22 11.60
C LYS A 169 -8.80 -12.88 10.15
N PHE A 170 -7.63 -13.31 9.68
CA PHE A 170 -7.18 -13.04 8.32
C PHE A 170 -7.94 -13.91 7.33
N ALA A 171 -8.78 -13.26 6.53
CA ALA A 171 -9.71 -13.89 5.60
C ALA A 171 -9.76 -13.09 4.29
N LEU A 172 -8.72 -13.24 3.46
CA LEU A 172 -8.71 -12.66 2.12
C LEU A 172 -9.90 -13.20 1.29
N LYS A 173 -10.74 -12.29 0.84
CA LYS A 173 -11.86 -12.54 -0.08
C LYS A 173 -11.46 -12.29 -1.53
N GLN A 174 -10.55 -11.34 -1.74
CA GLN A 174 -10.04 -10.99 -3.06
C GLN A 174 -8.51 -10.91 -3.03
N PHE A 175 -7.88 -11.69 -3.92
CA PHE A 175 -6.45 -11.64 -4.14
C PHE A 175 -6.16 -11.50 -5.64
N VAL A 176 -5.43 -10.46 -6.01
CA VAL A 176 -5.07 -10.19 -7.40
C VAL A 176 -3.56 -10.05 -7.53
N ALA A 177 -2.91 -11.03 -8.18
CA ALA A 177 -1.47 -11.03 -8.41
C ALA A 177 -1.09 -11.31 -9.88
N GLY A 178 -1.92 -10.85 -10.81
CA GLY A 178 -1.65 -10.97 -12.24
C GLY A 178 -0.39 -10.22 -12.70
N ARG A 179 0.12 -10.55 -13.89
CA ARG A 179 1.26 -9.86 -14.54
C ARG A 179 2.54 -9.78 -13.69
N ASN A 180 2.76 -10.75 -12.79
CA ASN A 180 3.94 -10.77 -11.92
C ASN A 180 5.07 -11.71 -12.36
N ARG A 181 4.88 -12.48 -13.43
CA ARG A 181 5.80 -13.55 -13.84
C ARG A 181 6.12 -14.51 -12.68
N LEU A 182 5.07 -14.94 -11.97
CA LEU A 182 5.19 -15.90 -10.86
C LEU A 182 5.71 -17.26 -11.34
N GLU A 183 5.44 -17.59 -12.61
CA GLU A 183 5.73 -18.89 -13.21
C GLU A 183 5.12 -20.04 -12.36
N ASN A 184 5.50 -21.28 -12.64
CA ASN A 184 4.90 -22.43 -11.96
C ASN A 184 5.25 -22.46 -10.47
N GLU A 185 6.52 -22.22 -10.14
CA GLU A 185 7.01 -22.30 -8.76
C GLU A 185 6.42 -21.21 -7.85
N GLY A 186 6.35 -19.96 -8.33
CA GLY A 186 5.77 -18.87 -7.55
C GLY A 186 4.26 -19.04 -7.38
N ALA A 187 3.56 -19.52 -8.41
CA ALA A 187 2.12 -19.81 -8.33
C ALA A 187 1.82 -20.99 -7.37
N GLN A 188 2.63 -22.05 -7.41
CA GLN A 188 2.50 -23.19 -6.48
C GLN A 188 2.84 -22.80 -5.03
N ALA A 189 3.76 -21.86 -4.81
CA ALA A 189 4.01 -21.34 -3.48
C ALA A 189 2.78 -20.57 -2.97
N LEU A 190 2.23 -19.67 -3.79
CA LEU A 190 1.04 -18.89 -3.44
C LEU A 190 -0.20 -19.74 -3.21
N SER A 191 -0.40 -20.85 -3.93
CA SER A 191 -1.58 -21.71 -3.71
C SER A 191 -1.66 -22.23 -2.28
N LYS A 192 -0.51 -22.51 -1.65
CA LYS A 192 -0.43 -22.97 -0.26
C LYS A 192 -0.91 -21.95 0.76
N ALA A 193 -0.97 -20.67 0.39
CA ALA A 193 -1.52 -19.63 1.26
C ALA A 193 -3.05 -19.59 1.28
N PHE A 194 -3.71 -20.38 0.41
CA PHE A 194 -5.16 -20.43 0.25
C PHE A 194 -5.75 -21.84 0.46
N GLU A 195 -4.97 -22.74 1.08
CA GLU A 195 -5.39 -24.07 1.54
C GLU A 195 -5.90 -24.02 2.98
#